data_AF-A0A2J7QEK3-F1
#
_entry.id   AF-A0A2J7QEK3-F1
#
_cell.length_a   1.000
_cell.length_b   1.000
_cell.length_c   1.000
_cell.angle_alpha   90.00
_cell.angle_beta   90.00
_cell.angle_gamma   90.00
#
_symmetry.space_group_name_H-M   'P 1'
#
loop_
_entity.id
_entity.type
_entity.pdbx_description
1 polymer ?
#
loop_
_entity_poly.entity_id
_entity_poly.type
_entity_poly.pdbx_seq_one_letter_code
_entity_poly.pdbx_strand_id
1 'polypeptide(L)'
;MKIRPHPVPLMLTTLINIMLLSMSVLWCSLSQSTSILCSYSLIAIPIILGIIIVVGVNTTLILTSTFQRIHISQILHPGQGRIILVVGTLLHVISLSSSSFIEEEHQIWYFLWLTFAVVILYELFCTMFSKKPSVPTDKRHSSLEKPMPGRLLLSWLGLPLLHRILRKWNQTGDKWASLPDAGDWLIQQEQKTYLSVVFLLGLVAVCYCCLYIPEHYPGTYKWLIDAVLCTAAAVCVYCYRSAIGNVDFPFSYPQDRGVMEARIFWSILTLLITNSIGQTLYEMKVQHSSSLRRLGCLLRKLTCCWLLICALLHRPHNVILLPAQVFMSHCVGTAYASHRCLTTNTWWLVVAHVWIGTVVYFYQGNSNSLATIDIASGYVGQIGYNPMVVGTLLIINTYSAPILSYLLLLSKLIFQNQKEGIDRFWEQFHSFHHCIALLRLLPVAVYVVLVTFLRYHLFVWTVFSPKLLYEVTHTLVVSFVMLLINIFAVAVVRNVQT
;
A
#
# COMPACT_ATOMS: atom_id res chain seq x y z
N MET A 1 -30.17 8.92 17.59
CA MET A 1 -29.19 7.85 17.31
C MET A 1 -29.42 7.30 15.91
N LYS A 2 -28.66 7.74 14.89
CA LYS A 2 -28.59 7.00 13.62
C LYS A 2 -27.50 5.94 13.79
N ILE A 3 -27.89 4.67 13.85
CA ILE A 3 -26.95 3.55 13.75
C ILE A 3 -26.25 3.73 12.40
N ARG A 4 -25.02 4.24 12.42
CA ARG A 4 -24.22 4.36 11.20
C ARG A 4 -23.92 2.92 10.78
N PRO A 5 -24.31 2.49 9.56
CA PRO A 5 -24.01 1.14 9.14
C PRO A 5 -22.50 0.96 9.16
N HIS A 6 -22.04 -0.01 9.95
CA HIS A 6 -20.63 -0.33 10.02
C HIS A 6 -20.13 -0.74 8.63
N PRO A 7 -18.89 -0.42 8.26
CA PRO A 7 -18.27 -0.83 7.00
C PRO A 7 -17.84 -2.30 6.99
N VAL A 8 -17.84 -2.97 8.16
CA VAL A 8 -17.46 -4.38 8.35
C VAL A 8 -18.25 -5.36 7.46
N PRO A 9 -19.57 -5.21 7.24
CA PRO A 9 -20.32 -6.07 6.32
C PRO A 9 -19.87 -5.92 4.87
N LEU A 10 -19.55 -4.70 4.40
CA LEU A 10 -19.03 -4.47 3.04
C LEU A 10 -17.72 -5.22 2.81
N MET A 11 -16.85 -5.15 3.80
CA MET A 11 -15.55 -5.77 3.79
C MET A 11 -15.65 -7.29 3.74
N LEU A 12 -16.52 -7.85 4.58
CA LEU A 12 -16.78 -9.27 4.61
C LEU A 12 -17.42 -9.74 3.29
N THR A 13 -18.35 -8.98 2.72
CA THR A 13 -18.96 -9.33 1.42
C THR A 13 -17.95 -9.27 0.27
N THR A 14 -17.03 -8.28 0.25
CA THR A 14 -15.94 -8.25 -0.74
C THR A 14 -15.03 -9.48 -0.63
N LEU A 15 -14.67 -9.87 0.60
CA LEU A 15 -13.80 -11.02 0.85
C LEU A 15 -14.48 -12.32 0.39
N ILE A 16 -15.73 -12.52 0.81
CA ILE A 16 -16.53 -13.71 0.45
C ILE A 16 -16.68 -13.81 -1.08
N ASN A 17 -17.02 -12.72 -1.76
CA ASN A 17 -17.16 -12.71 -3.21
C ASN A 17 -15.89 -13.16 -3.92
N ILE A 18 -14.75 -12.63 -3.50
CA ILE A 18 -13.48 -12.90 -4.14
C ILE A 18 -13.02 -14.32 -3.83
N MET A 19 -13.21 -14.81 -2.62
CA MET A 19 -12.91 -16.21 -2.30
C MET A 19 -13.75 -17.17 -3.13
N LEU A 20 -15.07 -16.95 -3.21
CA LEU A 20 -15.96 -17.82 -4.00
C LEU A 20 -15.66 -17.76 -5.50
N LEU A 21 -15.41 -16.57 -6.04
CA LEU A 21 -15.11 -16.36 -7.46
C LEU A 21 -13.72 -16.88 -7.85
N SER A 22 -12.72 -16.71 -6.98
CA SER A 22 -11.37 -17.20 -7.25
C SER A 22 -11.26 -18.71 -7.10
N MET A 23 -11.90 -19.30 -6.08
CA MET A 23 -11.93 -20.75 -5.91
C MET A 23 -12.65 -21.42 -7.09
N SER A 24 -13.76 -20.86 -7.59
CA SER A 24 -14.45 -21.43 -8.73
C SER A 24 -13.62 -21.41 -10.01
N VAL A 25 -12.94 -20.30 -10.30
CA VAL A 25 -12.12 -20.14 -11.52
C VAL A 25 -10.82 -20.93 -11.43
N LEU A 26 -10.07 -20.82 -10.32
CA LEU A 26 -8.81 -21.54 -10.13
C LEU A 26 -9.04 -23.05 -10.17
N TRP A 27 -10.12 -23.55 -9.56
CA TRP A 27 -10.46 -24.97 -9.61
C TRP A 27 -10.80 -25.44 -11.03
N CYS A 28 -11.51 -24.61 -11.80
CA CYS A 28 -11.87 -24.90 -13.18
C CYS A 28 -10.71 -24.80 -14.17
N SER A 29 -9.74 -23.92 -13.89
CA SER A 29 -8.49 -23.84 -14.61
C SER A 29 -7.65 -25.06 -14.27
N LEU A 30 -7.23 -25.24 -13.00
CA LEU A 30 -6.26 -26.24 -12.51
C LEU A 30 -6.59 -27.69 -12.85
N SER A 31 -7.87 -28.07 -12.93
CA SER A 31 -8.26 -29.42 -13.32
C SER A 31 -8.31 -29.56 -14.85
N GLN A 32 -7.34 -30.25 -15.44
CA GLN A 32 -7.52 -30.84 -16.77
C GLN A 32 -8.71 -31.82 -16.74
N SER A 33 -9.81 -31.41 -17.36
CA SER A 33 -10.92 -32.25 -17.89
C SER A 33 -11.75 -33.16 -16.96
N THR A 34 -11.55 -33.21 -15.63
CA THR A 34 -12.30 -34.17 -14.78
C THR A 34 -13.06 -33.60 -13.59
N SER A 35 -12.92 -32.31 -13.25
CA SER A 35 -13.68 -31.76 -12.11
C SER A 35 -15.17 -31.59 -12.41
N ILE A 36 -16.01 -32.04 -11.46
CA ILE A 36 -17.48 -31.98 -11.49
C ILE A 36 -17.96 -30.56 -11.84
N LEU A 37 -17.34 -29.53 -11.26
CA LEU A 37 -17.64 -28.11 -11.49
C LEU A 37 -17.40 -27.64 -12.92
N CYS A 38 -16.45 -28.24 -13.63
CA CYS A 38 -16.03 -27.78 -14.95
C CYS A 38 -16.55 -28.65 -16.11
N SER A 39 -17.12 -29.82 -15.79
CA SER A 39 -17.76 -30.71 -16.75
C SER A 39 -19.21 -30.34 -17.08
N TYR A 40 -19.71 -29.19 -16.60
CA TYR A 40 -21.11 -28.77 -16.68
C TYR A 40 -22.09 -29.90 -16.31
N SER A 41 -21.67 -30.77 -15.39
CA SER A 41 -22.53 -31.86 -14.92
C SER A 41 -23.78 -31.30 -14.24
N LEU A 42 -24.86 -32.09 -14.19
CA LEU A 42 -26.12 -31.73 -13.52
C LEU A 42 -25.92 -31.29 -12.04
N ILE A 43 -24.84 -31.75 -11.40
CA ILE A 43 -24.46 -31.40 -10.02
C ILE A 43 -23.68 -30.06 -9.96
N ALA A 44 -22.96 -29.71 -11.02
CA ALA A 44 -22.17 -28.49 -11.13
C ALA A 44 -23.01 -27.22 -11.29
N ILE A 45 -24.04 -27.31 -12.13
CA ILE A 45 -24.92 -26.20 -12.51
C ILE A 45 -25.49 -25.47 -11.29
N PRO A 46 -26.09 -26.14 -10.27
CA PRO A 46 -26.61 -25.44 -9.10
C PRO A 46 -25.52 -24.78 -8.25
N ILE A 47 -24.32 -25.37 -8.16
CA ILE A 47 -23.19 -24.78 -7.41
C ILE A 47 -22.68 -23.52 -8.12
N ILE A 48 -22.49 -23.58 -9.44
CA ILE A 48 -22.07 -22.44 -10.26
C ILE A 48 -23.12 -21.33 -10.19
N LEU A 49 -24.40 -21.66 -10.33
CA LEU A 49 -25.50 -20.69 -10.22
C LEU A 49 -25.55 -20.05 -8.82
N GLY A 50 -25.36 -20.85 -7.76
CA GLY A 50 -25.26 -20.35 -6.39
C GLY A 50 -24.11 -19.37 -6.19
N ILE A 51 -22.92 -19.67 -6.73
CA ILE A 51 -21.76 -18.77 -6.69
C ILE A 51 -22.06 -17.47 -7.46
N ILE A 52 -22.64 -17.57 -8.66
CA ILE A 52 -23.01 -16.39 -9.47
C ILE A 52 -24.02 -15.51 -8.72
N ILE A 53 -25.05 -16.11 -8.11
CA ILE A 53 -26.07 -15.37 -7.35
C ILE A 53 -25.43 -14.68 -6.14
N VAL A 54 -24.63 -15.37 -5.34
CA VAL A 54 -23.99 -14.80 -4.15
C VAL A 54 -23.03 -13.67 -4.54
N VAL A 55 -22.18 -13.89 -5.55
CA VAL A 55 -21.26 -12.87 -6.06
C VAL A 55 -22.05 -11.68 -6.62
N GLY A 56 -23.10 -11.94 -7.40
CA GLY A 56 -23.96 -10.91 -7.99
C GLY A 56 -24.63 -10.02 -6.95
N VAL A 57 -25.31 -10.63 -5.96
CA VAL A 57 -26.00 -9.91 -4.87
C VAL A 57 -25.02 -9.08 -4.06
N ASN A 58 -23.91 -9.66 -3.64
CA ASN A 58 -22.92 -8.92 -2.85
C ASN A 58 -22.28 -7.78 -3.68
N THR A 59 -22.04 -8.00 -4.97
CA THR A 59 -21.47 -6.97 -5.86
C THR A 59 -22.45 -5.82 -6.04
N THR A 60 -23.75 -6.08 -6.27
CA THR A 60 -24.76 -5.02 -6.36
C THR A 60 -24.94 -4.27 -5.05
N LEU A 61 -24.86 -4.94 -3.89
CA LEU A 61 -24.84 -4.29 -2.58
C LEU A 61 -23.64 -3.35 -2.42
N ILE A 62 -22.44 -3.79 -2.82
CA ILE A 62 -21.22 -2.98 -2.79
C ILE A 62 -21.35 -1.77 -3.73
N LEU A 63 -21.79 -1.97 -4.96
CA LEU A 63 -21.98 -0.88 -5.94
C LEU A 63 -23.01 0.13 -5.45
N THR A 64 -24.19 -0.32 -5.02
CA THR A 64 -25.28 0.56 -4.56
C THR A 64 -24.85 1.38 -3.34
N SER A 65 -24.21 0.75 -2.36
CA SER A 65 -23.72 1.44 -1.15
C SER A 65 -22.57 2.41 -1.45
N THR A 66 -21.71 2.07 -2.41
CA THR A 66 -20.62 2.94 -2.86
C THR A 66 -21.14 4.15 -3.62
N PHE A 67 -22.06 3.95 -4.56
CA PHE A 67 -22.67 5.02 -5.36
C PHE A 67 -23.53 5.98 -4.54
N GLN A 68 -24.17 5.50 -3.47
CA GLN A 68 -24.90 6.38 -2.54
C GLN A 68 -23.97 7.29 -1.72
N ARG A 69 -22.72 6.87 -1.47
CA ARG A 69 -21.77 7.60 -0.61
C ARG A 69 -20.76 8.43 -1.38
N ILE A 70 -20.37 7.98 -2.56
CA ILE A 70 -19.51 8.74 -3.46
C ILE A 70 -20.42 9.51 -4.41
N HIS A 71 -20.45 10.84 -4.29
CA HIS A 71 -21.18 11.68 -5.24
C HIS A 71 -20.62 11.47 -6.65
N ILE A 72 -21.33 10.70 -7.49
CA ILE A 72 -20.92 10.34 -8.86
C ILE A 72 -20.58 11.58 -9.69
N SER A 73 -21.30 12.68 -9.47
CA SER A 73 -21.03 13.97 -10.14
C SER A 73 -19.58 14.45 -9.96
N GLN A 74 -18.93 14.10 -8.85
CA GLN A 74 -17.53 14.46 -8.56
C GLN A 74 -16.50 13.55 -9.25
N ILE A 75 -16.90 12.33 -9.61
CA ILE A 75 -16.08 11.41 -10.43
C ILE A 75 -16.30 11.70 -11.92
N LEU A 76 -17.54 12.04 -12.30
CA LEU A 76 -17.93 12.29 -13.69
C LEU A 76 -17.46 13.66 -14.20
N HIS A 77 -17.34 14.65 -13.31
CA HIS A 77 -16.70 15.93 -13.57
C HIS A 77 -15.47 16.11 -12.68
N PRO A 78 -14.41 15.32 -12.90
CA PRO A 78 -13.17 15.51 -12.17
C PRO A 78 -12.61 16.88 -12.54
N GLY A 79 -12.09 17.62 -11.55
CA GLY A 79 -11.31 18.82 -11.83
C GLY A 79 -10.18 18.52 -12.82
N GLN A 80 -9.68 19.56 -13.50
CA GLN A 80 -8.54 19.43 -14.41
C GLN A 80 -7.43 18.59 -13.73
N GLY A 81 -6.80 17.71 -14.51
CA GLY A 81 -5.75 16.76 -14.08
C GLY A 81 -6.21 15.51 -13.34
N ARG A 82 -7.30 15.56 -12.58
CA ARG A 82 -7.82 14.39 -11.83
C ARG A 82 -8.51 13.37 -12.74
N ILE A 83 -8.92 13.77 -13.94
CA ILE A 83 -9.52 12.89 -14.96
C ILE A 83 -8.59 11.73 -15.34
N ILE A 84 -7.28 11.95 -15.28
CA ILE A 84 -6.26 10.95 -15.62
C ILE A 84 -6.34 9.75 -14.70
N LEU A 85 -6.71 9.94 -13.43
CA LEU A 85 -6.85 8.85 -12.47
C LEU A 85 -8.04 7.93 -12.83
N VAL A 86 -9.14 8.51 -13.31
CA VAL A 86 -10.32 7.73 -13.73
C VAL A 86 -10.02 7.02 -15.05
N VAL A 87 -9.59 7.76 -16.07
CA VAL A 87 -9.26 7.23 -17.40
C VAL A 87 -8.15 6.18 -17.32
N GLY A 88 -7.10 6.45 -16.56
CA GLY A 88 -5.99 5.51 -16.37
C GLY A 88 -6.40 4.22 -15.68
N THR A 89 -7.31 4.27 -14.70
CA THR A 89 -7.83 3.06 -14.05
C THR A 89 -8.67 2.24 -15.03
N LEU A 90 -9.47 2.88 -15.89
CA LEU A 90 -10.23 2.19 -16.95
C LEU A 90 -9.30 1.58 -18.02
N LEU A 91 -8.27 2.32 -18.44
CA LEU A 91 -7.27 1.83 -19.39
C LEU A 91 -6.53 0.61 -18.85
N HIS A 92 -6.19 0.61 -17.56
CA HIS A 92 -5.60 -0.57 -16.91
C HIS A 92 -6.54 -1.77 -17.00
N VAL A 93 -7.83 -1.62 -16.65
CA VAL A 93 -8.81 -2.72 -16.74
C VAL A 93 -8.93 -3.26 -18.17
N ILE A 94 -8.95 -2.37 -19.18
CA ILE A 94 -8.99 -2.77 -20.60
C ILE A 94 -7.72 -3.52 -20.99
N SER A 95 -6.55 -3.07 -20.51
CA SER A 95 -5.27 -3.70 -20.85
C SER A 95 -5.16 -5.17 -20.42
N LEU A 96 -5.92 -5.58 -19.40
CA LEU A 96 -5.97 -6.97 -18.94
C LEU A 96 -6.57 -7.96 -19.95
N SER A 97 -7.09 -7.50 -21.10
CA SER A 97 -7.57 -8.37 -22.16
C SER A 97 -6.45 -8.96 -23.04
N SER A 98 -5.21 -8.48 -22.92
CA SER A 98 -4.07 -8.96 -23.71
C SER A 98 -2.99 -9.56 -22.82
N SER A 99 -2.46 -10.73 -23.20
CA SER A 99 -1.34 -11.36 -22.48
C SER A 99 -0.08 -10.47 -22.48
N SER A 100 0.23 -9.80 -23.59
CA SER A 100 1.40 -8.92 -23.69
C SER A 100 1.32 -7.71 -22.75
N PHE A 101 0.13 -7.16 -22.54
CA PHE A 101 -0.07 -6.06 -21.59
C PHE A 101 -0.02 -6.55 -20.13
N ILE A 102 -0.35 -7.81 -19.87
CA ILE A 102 -0.21 -8.42 -18.54
C ILE A 102 1.26 -8.68 -18.22
N GLU A 103 2.05 -9.18 -19.17
CA GLU A 103 3.50 -9.38 -19.02
C GLU A 103 4.21 -8.04 -18.74
N GLU A 104 3.85 -7.00 -19.49
CA GLU A 104 4.46 -5.67 -19.42
C GLU A 104 3.63 -4.64 -18.62
N GLU A 105 2.80 -5.12 -17.67
CA GLU A 105 1.86 -4.26 -16.92
C GLU A 105 2.56 -3.11 -16.18
N HIS A 106 3.78 -3.36 -15.69
CA HIS A 106 4.62 -2.37 -15.04
C HIS A 106 4.83 -1.12 -15.93
N GLN A 107 4.94 -1.26 -17.26
CA GLN A 107 5.08 -0.13 -18.18
C GLN A 107 3.82 0.75 -18.20
N ILE A 108 2.64 0.14 -18.09
CA ILE A 108 1.37 0.87 -18.03
C ILE A 108 1.33 1.71 -16.76
N TRP A 109 1.65 1.11 -15.61
CA TRP A 109 1.70 1.83 -14.34
C TRP A 109 2.74 2.93 -14.31
N TYR A 110 3.93 2.69 -14.88
CA TYR A 110 4.97 3.70 -15.00
C TYR A 110 4.52 4.89 -15.86
N PHE A 111 3.89 4.62 -17.00
CA PHE A 111 3.35 5.66 -17.88
C PHE A 111 2.24 6.46 -17.20
N LEU A 112 1.27 5.79 -16.58
CA LEU A 112 0.15 6.42 -15.89
C LEU A 112 0.62 7.30 -14.72
N TRP A 113 1.53 6.79 -13.90
CA TRP A 113 2.10 7.53 -12.76
C TRP A 113 2.89 8.76 -13.19
N LEU A 114 3.75 8.63 -14.20
CA LEU A 114 4.51 9.77 -14.71
C LEU A 114 3.59 10.83 -15.32
N THR A 115 2.58 10.41 -16.08
CA THR A 115 1.59 11.32 -16.67
C THR A 115 0.84 12.07 -15.58
N PHE A 116 0.37 11.39 -14.54
CA PHE A 116 -0.26 12.02 -13.38
C PHE A 116 0.68 13.03 -12.70
N ALA A 117 1.94 12.65 -12.47
CA ALA A 117 2.92 13.52 -11.83
C ALA A 117 3.18 14.82 -12.64
N VAL A 118 3.31 14.69 -13.96
CA VAL A 118 3.55 15.83 -14.87
C VAL A 118 2.33 16.76 -14.95
N VAL A 119 1.11 16.21 -14.99
CA VAL A 119 -0.09 17.06 -15.07
C VAL A 119 -0.32 17.85 -13.78
N ILE A 120 -0.15 17.23 -12.61
CA ILE A 120 -0.22 17.99 -11.35
C ILE A 120 0.91 19.01 -11.24
N LEU A 121 2.13 18.67 -11.70
CA LEU A 121 3.23 19.63 -11.76
C LEU A 121 2.89 20.83 -12.65
N TYR A 122 2.27 20.60 -13.81
CA TYR A 122 1.79 21.64 -14.71
C TYR A 122 0.72 22.53 -14.05
N GLU A 123 -0.24 21.96 -13.32
CA GLU A 123 -1.25 22.72 -12.57
C GLU A 123 -0.63 23.59 -11.47
N LEU A 124 0.31 23.02 -10.72
CA LEU A 124 1.06 23.76 -9.70
C LEU A 124 1.88 24.90 -10.34
N PHE A 125 2.47 24.67 -11.51
CA PHE A 125 3.14 25.71 -12.26
C PHE A 125 2.17 26.81 -12.72
N CYS A 126 1.06 26.47 -13.37
CA CYS A 126 0.07 27.46 -13.82
C CYS A 126 -0.52 28.29 -12.68
N THR A 127 -0.75 27.69 -11.51
CA THR A 127 -1.24 28.40 -10.32
C THR A 127 -0.23 29.39 -9.75
N MET A 128 1.08 29.16 -9.92
CA MET A 128 2.13 30.11 -9.55
C MET A 128 2.15 31.37 -10.43
N PHE A 129 1.95 31.21 -11.74
CA PHE A 129 2.02 32.32 -12.70
C PHE A 129 0.68 33.05 -12.90
N SER A 130 -0.42 32.42 -12.50
CA SER A 130 -1.74 33.07 -12.51
C SER A 130 -1.83 34.08 -11.37
N LYS A 131 -1.69 35.38 -11.67
CA LYS A 131 -2.01 36.50 -10.75
C LYS A 131 -3.51 36.56 -10.46
N LYS A 132 -4.11 35.53 -9.83
CA LYS A 132 -5.47 35.68 -9.28
C LYS A 132 -5.35 36.36 -7.92
N PRO A 133 -6.03 37.51 -7.70
CA PRO A 133 -6.05 38.14 -6.39
C PRO A 133 -6.63 37.15 -5.40
N SER A 134 -5.90 36.92 -4.31
CA SER A 134 -6.37 36.10 -3.19
C SER A 134 -7.68 36.68 -2.67
N VAL A 135 -8.80 35.99 -2.91
CA VAL A 135 -10.06 36.27 -2.24
C VAL A 135 -9.80 36.22 -0.73
N PRO A 136 -10.25 37.22 0.07
CA PRO A 136 -10.04 37.22 1.51
C PRO A 136 -10.68 35.97 2.09
N THR A 137 -9.86 35.04 2.56
CA THR A 137 -10.35 33.83 3.22
C THR A 137 -10.69 34.21 4.65
N ASP A 138 -11.90 33.85 5.06
CA ASP A 138 -12.46 34.12 6.39
C ASP A 138 -11.47 33.66 7.49
N LYS A 139 -11.09 34.57 8.39
CA LYS A 139 -9.96 34.42 9.33
C LYS A 139 -10.14 33.33 10.39
N ARG A 140 -11.24 32.57 10.37
CA ARG A 140 -11.57 31.57 11.40
C ARG A 140 -10.89 30.21 11.25
N HIS A 141 -10.22 29.91 10.13
CA HIS A 141 -9.68 28.55 9.87
C HIS A 141 -8.20 28.43 9.48
N SER A 142 -7.39 29.50 9.49
CA SER A 142 -6.00 29.44 9.00
C SER A 142 -4.94 29.34 10.12
N SER A 143 -4.82 28.15 10.72
CA SER A 143 -3.61 27.72 11.44
C SER A 143 -3.01 26.44 10.85
N LEU A 144 -3.33 26.13 9.59
CA LEU A 144 -2.58 25.18 8.80
C LEU A 144 -1.55 25.99 8.02
N GLU A 145 -0.26 25.84 8.34
CA GLU A 145 0.82 26.37 7.53
C GLU A 145 0.57 25.97 6.07
N LYS A 146 0.16 26.94 5.23
CA LYS A 146 0.04 26.69 3.81
C LYS A 146 1.44 26.37 3.32
N PRO A 147 1.68 25.19 2.71
CA PRO A 147 3.00 24.87 2.20
C PRO A 147 3.41 25.98 1.23
N MET A 148 4.62 26.51 1.41
CA MET A 148 5.12 27.55 0.51
C MET A 148 5.03 27.06 -0.94
N PRO A 149 4.43 27.82 -1.85
CA PRO A 149 4.17 27.37 -3.21
C PRO A 149 5.44 26.86 -3.93
N GLY A 150 6.58 27.52 -3.71
CA GLY A 150 7.87 27.12 -4.26
C GLY A 150 8.41 25.78 -3.72
N ARG A 151 8.21 25.48 -2.42
CA ARG A 151 8.62 24.19 -1.83
C ARG A 151 7.78 23.04 -2.37
N LEU A 152 6.49 23.28 -2.59
CA LEU A 152 5.60 22.31 -3.21
C LEU A 152 6.04 22.01 -4.64
N LEU A 153 6.30 23.04 -5.45
CA LEU A 153 6.78 22.88 -6.83
C LEU A 153 8.10 22.08 -6.89
N LEU A 154 9.06 22.41 -6.03
CA LEU A 154 10.35 21.72 -5.97
C LEU A 154 10.20 20.23 -5.65
N SER A 155 9.35 19.88 -4.68
CA SER A 155 9.08 18.47 -4.34
C SER A 155 8.46 17.71 -5.52
N TRP A 156 7.57 18.35 -6.30
CA TRP A 156 6.95 17.73 -7.47
C TRP A 156 7.89 17.64 -8.68
N LEU A 157 8.87 18.55 -8.82
CA LEU A 157 9.96 18.40 -9.79
C LEU A 157 10.86 17.19 -9.45
N GLY A 158 10.97 16.84 -8.17
CA GLY A 158 11.69 15.64 -7.72
C GLY A 158 11.02 14.34 -8.14
N LEU A 159 9.69 14.30 -8.34
CA LEU A 159 8.96 13.05 -8.63
C LEU A 159 9.30 12.43 -10.00
N PRO A 160 9.33 13.17 -11.14
CA PRO A 160 9.79 12.62 -12.41
C PRO A 160 11.24 12.16 -12.40
N LEU A 161 12.13 12.87 -11.68
CA LEU A 161 13.53 12.49 -11.53
C LEU A 161 13.65 11.17 -10.74
N LEU A 162 12.94 11.08 -9.62
CA LEU A 162 12.86 9.87 -8.81
C LEU A 162 12.30 8.71 -9.64
N HIS A 163 11.20 8.92 -10.36
CA HIS A 163 10.59 7.92 -11.25
C HIS A 163 11.61 7.38 -12.27
N ARG A 164 12.43 8.24 -12.88
CA ARG A 164 13.46 7.84 -13.85
C ARG A 164 14.52 6.93 -13.22
N ILE A 165 14.94 7.23 -11.99
CA ILE A 165 15.91 6.42 -11.25
C ILE A 165 15.27 5.08 -10.86
N LEU A 166 14.08 5.12 -10.25
CA LEU A 166 13.39 3.92 -9.73
C LEU A 166 13.01 2.92 -10.83
N ARG A 167 12.66 3.40 -12.04
CA ARG A 167 12.37 2.54 -13.20
C ARG A 167 13.59 1.72 -13.65
N LYS A 168 14.81 2.20 -13.38
CA LYS A 168 16.05 1.50 -13.71
C LYS A 168 16.67 0.79 -12.49
N TRP A 169 16.02 0.90 -11.34
CA TRP A 169 16.49 0.28 -10.10
C TRP A 169 16.39 -1.24 -10.20
N ASN A 170 15.19 -1.74 -10.48
CA ASN A 170 14.93 -3.13 -10.84
C ASN A 170 14.17 -3.17 -12.17
N GLN A 171 14.66 -3.94 -13.14
CA GLN A 171 13.97 -4.19 -14.39
C GLN A 171 12.89 -5.25 -14.17
N THR A 172 11.70 -4.99 -14.71
CA THR A 172 10.55 -5.89 -14.62
C THR A 172 10.05 -6.23 -16.01
N GLY A 173 9.35 -7.37 -16.14
CA GLY A 173 8.87 -7.90 -17.42
C GLY A 173 9.85 -8.83 -18.12
N ASP A 174 9.32 -9.64 -19.02
CA ASP A 174 10.08 -10.69 -19.70
C ASP A 174 10.98 -10.13 -20.81
N LYS A 175 10.56 -9.04 -21.47
CA LYS A 175 11.28 -8.49 -22.62
C LYS A 175 12.66 -7.95 -22.28
N TRP A 176 12.85 -7.49 -21.03
CA TRP A 176 14.07 -6.83 -20.57
C TRP A 176 14.77 -7.59 -19.45
N ALA A 177 14.28 -8.78 -19.08
CA ALA A 177 14.83 -9.60 -18.00
C ALA A 177 16.28 -10.03 -18.21
N SER A 178 16.77 -10.04 -19.46
CA SER A 178 18.15 -10.44 -19.79
C SER A 178 19.18 -9.32 -19.61
N LEU A 179 18.74 -8.06 -19.44
CA LEU A 179 19.64 -6.92 -19.31
C LEU A 179 19.95 -6.66 -17.84
N PRO A 180 21.21 -6.42 -17.46
CA PRO A 180 21.56 -6.10 -16.09
C PRO A 180 20.92 -4.78 -15.66
N ASP A 181 20.37 -4.74 -14.46
CA ASP A 181 19.86 -3.53 -13.82
C ASP A 181 20.76 -3.04 -12.66
N ALA A 182 20.36 -1.96 -12.00
CA ALA A 182 21.15 -1.41 -10.90
C ALA A 182 21.16 -2.35 -9.69
N GLY A 183 20.06 -3.06 -9.43
CA GLY A 183 19.97 -4.08 -8.38
C GLY A 183 20.92 -5.24 -8.62
N ASP A 184 20.91 -5.81 -9.82
CA ASP A 184 21.78 -6.91 -10.24
C ASP A 184 23.26 -6.52 -10.13
N TRP A 185 23.61 -5.31 -10.56
CA TRP A 185 24.95 -4.78 -10.42
C TRP A 185 25.38 -4.66 -8.95
N LEU A 186 24.49 -4.17 -8.07
CA LEU A 186 24.76 -4.04 -6.64
C LEU A 186 24.87 -5.38 -5.91
N ILE A 187 24.23 -6.45 -6.40
CA ILE A 187 24.27 -7.79 -5.78
C ILE A 187 25.60 -8.51 -6.05
N GLN A 188 26.36 -8.09 -7.07
CA GLN A 188 27.65 -8.71 -7.40
C GLN A 188 28.63 -8.61 -6.23
N GLN A 189 29.36 -9.70 -5.97
CA GLN A 189 30.32 -9.79 -4.86
C GLN A 189 31.41 -8.70 -4.91
N GLU A 190 31.82 -8.30 -6.10
CA GLU A 190 32.80 -7.23 -6.31
C GLU A 190 32.30 -5.86 -5.83
N GLN A 191 30.98 -5.64 -5.84
CA GLN A 191 30.34 -4.36 -5.51
C GLN A 191 29.74 -4.33 -4.10
N LYS A 192 30.10 -5.30 -3.26
CA LYS A 192 29.55 -5.48 -1.91
C LYS A 192 29.68 -4.23 -1.03
N THR A 193 30.77 -3.47 -1.19
CA THR A 193 30.97 -2.21 -0.47
C THR A 193 29.93 -1.16 -0.87
N TYR A 194 29.61 -1.03 -2.16
CA TYR A 194 28.56 -0.11 -2.63
C TYR A 194 27.17 -0.53 -2.15
N LEU A 195 26.87 -1.84 -2.17
CA LEU A 195 25.63 -2.38 -1.61
C LEU A 195 25.50 -2.02 -0.12
N SER A 196 26.59 -2.13 0.63
CA SER A 196 26.63 -1.81 2.07
C SER A 196 26.32 -0.33 2.32
N VAL A 197 26.88 0.57 1.51
CA VAL A 197 26.60 2.02 1.58
C VAL A 197 25.15 2.32 1.22
N VAL A 198 24.63 1.78 0.11
CA VAL A 198 23.23 2.00 -0.31
C VAL A 198 22.26 1.49 0.75
N PHE A 199 22.53 0.30 1.32
CA PHE A 199 21.71 -0.29 2.36
C PHE A 199 21.75 0.53 3.66
N LEU A 200 22.93 1.01 4.09
CA LEU A 200 23.07 1.89 5.25
C LEU A 200 22.30 3.20 5.05
N LEU A 201 22.44 3.84 3.88
CA LEU A 201 21.69 5.05 3.54
C LEU A 201 20.17 4.80 3.55
N GLY A 202 19.74 3.64 3.04
CA GLY A 202 18.36 3.18 3.10
C GLY A 202 17.84 3.06 4.54
N LEU A 203 18.59 2.41 5.43
CA LEU A 203 18.22 2.25 6.84
C LEU A 203 18.18 3.57 7.61
N VAL A 204 19.15 4.47 7.36
CA VAL A 204 19.16 5.82 7.93
C VAL A 204 17.93 6.60 7.46
N ALA A 205 17.59 6.54 6.18
CA ALA A 205 16.41 7.18 5.63
C ALA A 205 15.10 6.57 6.18
N VAL A 206 15.03 5.25 6.39
CA VAL A 206 13.89 4.60 7.07
C VAL A 206 13.75 5.10 8.50
N CYS A 207 14.84 5.18 9.27
CA CYS A 207 14.83 5.73 10.63
C CYS A 207 14.36 7.19 10.64
N TYR A 208 14.86 8.00 9.70
CA TYR A 208 14.41 9.38 9.53
C TYR A 208 12.91 9.45 9.25
N CYS A 209 12.39 8.63 8.34
CA CYS A 209 10.95 8.55 8.06
C CYS A 209 10.14 8.16 9.30
N CYS A 210 10.56 7.14 10.06
CA CYS A 210 9.89 6.73 11.29
C CYS A 210 9.80 7.86 12.33
N LEU A 211 10.82 8.70 12.42
CA LEU A 211 10.89 9.81 13.37
C LEU A 211 10.23 11.10 12.87
N TYR A 212 10.25 11.33 11.56
CA TYR A 212 9.74 12.56 10.93
C TYR A 212 8.24 12.53 10.64
N ILE A 213 7.56 11.38 10.73
CA ILE A 213 6.09 11.34 10.60
C ILE A 213 5.48 12.28 11.66
N PRO A 214 4.88 13.41 11.23
CA PRO A 214 4.68 14.57 12.08
C PRO A 214 3.62 14.30 13.14
N GLU A 215 4.04 14.28 14.40
CA GLU A 215 3.15 14.53 15.53
C GLU A 215 3.93 15.14 16.69
N HIS A 216 3.27 16.06 17.39
CA HIS A 216 3.81 16.69 18.59
C HIS A 216 3.90 15.62 19.69
N TYR A 217 5.12 15.09 19.91
CA TYR A 217 5.38 14.20 21.03
C TYR A 217 5.03 14.94 22.32
N PRO A 218 4.21 14.35 23.22
CA PRO A 218 3.80 15.01 24.45
C PRO A 218 4.95 15.16 25.47
N GLY A 219 6.19 14.79 25.11
CA GLY A 219 7.38 14.96 25.91
C GLY A 219 8.64 14.46 25.20
N THR A 220 9.78 15.09 25.47
CA THR A 220 11.08 14.82 24.84
C THR A 220 11.57 13.38 25.06
N TYR A 221 11.30 12.79 26.23
CA TYR A 221 11.76 11.44 26.56
C TYR A 221 11.07 10.33 25.73
N LYS A 222 9.80 10.50 25.36
CA LYS A 222 9.06 9.50 24.56
C LYS A 222 9.64 9.38 23.16
N TRP A 223 9.91 10.53 22.53
CA TRP A 223 10.60 10.58 21.24
C TRP A 223 11.97 9.90 21.33
N LEU A 224 12.74 10.14 22.40
CA LEU A 224 14.04 9.52 22.58
C LEU A 224 13.96 8.00 22.67
N ILE A 225 13.01 7.45 23.45
CA ILE A 225 12.78 6.01 23.54
C ILE A 225 12.50 5.42 22.16
N ASP A 226 11.60 6.06 21.40
CA ASP A 226 11.24 5.60 20.07
C ASP A 226 12.39 5.70 19.07
N ALA A 227 13.21 6.75 19.15
CA ALA A 227 14.41 6.91 18.35
C ALA A 227 15.43 5.81 18.64
N VAL A 228 15.73 5.55 19.92
CA VAL A 228 16.65 4.50 20.33
C VAL A 228 16.17 3.13 19.85
N LEU A 229 14.88 2.81 20.01
CA LEU A 229 14.33 1.54 19.57
C LEU A 229 14.29 1.39 18.04
N CYS A 230 13.91 2.43 17.30
CA CYS A 230 13.96 2.41 15.83
C CYS A 230 15.38 2.22 15.31
N THR A 231 16.34 2.95 15.88
CA THR A 231 17.76 2.82 15.51
C THR A 231 18.30 1.45 15.88
N ALA A 232 18.00 0.93 17.07
CA ALA A 232 18.39 -0.42 17.47
C ALA A 232 17.82 -1.49 16.52
N ALA A 233 16.55 -1.37 16.12
CA ALA A 233 15.95 -2.27 15.14
C ALA A 233 16.67 -2.19 13.77
N ALA A 234 16.99 -0.99 13.29
CA ALA A 234 17.74 -0.82 12.04
C ALA A 234 19.17 -1.38 12.12
N VAL A 235 19.84 -1.25 13.27
CA VAL A 235 21.14 -1.88 13.53
C VAL A 235 21.01 -3.40 13.49
N CYS A 236 19.99 -3.99 14.12
CA CYS A 236 19.73 -5.44 14.01
C CYS A 236 19.52 -5.89 12.56
N VAL A 237 18.81 -5.10 11.75
CA VAL A 237 18.63 -5.39 10.31
C VAL A 237 19.96 -5.35 9.57
N TYR A 238 20.85 -4.40 9.89
CA TYR A 238 22.20 -4.35 9.31
C TYR A 238 23.05 -5.55 9.72
N CYS A 239 23.11 -5.84 11.02
CA CYS A 239 23.82 -6.99 11.57
C CYS A 239 23.31 -8.31 10.99
N TYR A 240 22.01 -8.47 10.82
CA TYR A 240 21.41 -9.65 10.17
C TYR A 240 21.96 -9.86 8.75
N ARG A 241 21.99 -8.80 7.92
CA ARG A 241 22.53 -8.90 6.55
C ARG A 241 24.04 -9.10 6.52
N SER A 242 24.74 -8.58 7.52
CA SER A 242 26.18 -8.81 7.69
C SER A 242 26.49 -10.25 8.11
N ALA A 243 25.72 -10.83 9.04
CA ALA A 243 25.85 -12.22 9.48
C ALA A 243 25.74 -13.21 8.33
N ILE A 244 24.78 -12.98 7.42
CA ILE A 244 24.59 -13.78 6.20
C ILE A 244 25.73 -13.58 5.19
N GLY A 245 26.50 -12.49 5.31
CA GLY A 245 27.60 -12.16 4.41
C GLY A 245 27.19 -11.33 3.20
N ASN A 246 25.99 -10.73 3.18
CA ASN A 246 25.53 -9.89 2.06
C ASN A 246 26.15 -8.48 2.07
N VAL A 247 26.47 -7.94 3.25
CA VAL A 247 27.03 -6.59 3.41
C VAL A 247 28.29 -6.63 4.24
N ASP A 248 29.18 -5.68 3.99
CA ASP A 248 30.43 -5.52 4.72
C ASP A 248 30.17 -4.85 6.07
N PHE A 249 30.83 -5.35 7.10
CA PHE A 249 30.89 -4.69 8.40
C PHE A 249 32.31 -4.11 8.58
N PRO A 250 32.46 -2.91 9.16
CA PRO A 250 33.78 -2.31 9.38
C PRO A 250 34.70 -3.18 10.26
N PHE A 251 34.11 -4.06 11.07
CA PHE A 251 34.80 -5.00 11.95
C PHE A 251 34.49 -6.45 11.54
N SER A 252 35.30 -7.42 11.99
CA SER A 252 35.00 -8.84 11.76
C SER A 252 33.70 -9.23 12.48
N TYR A 253 32.62 -9.43 11.72
CA TYR A 253 31.33 -9.92 12.23
C TYR A 253 31.23 -11.44 12.03
N PRO A 254 30.78 -12.22 13.02
CA PRO A 254 30.62 -13.67 12.87
C PRO A 254 29.66 -14.01 11.73
N GLN A 255 30.09 -14.87 10.80
CA GLN A 255 29.21 -15.38 9.75
C GLN A 255 28.36 -16.51 10.29
N ASP A 256 27.04 -16.30 10.32
CA ASP A 256 26.03 -17.25 10.77
C ASP A 256 24.71 -16.99 10.02
N ARG A 257 23.68 -17.79 10.25
CA ARG A 257 22.35 -17.66 9.64
C ARG A 257 21.57 -16.40 10.08
N GLY A 258 22.14 -15.55 10.94
CA GLY A 258 21.51 -14.30 11.38
C GLY A 258 20.29 -14.48 12.32
N VAL A 259 20.15 -15.66 12.95
CA VAL A 259 18.94 -15.99 13.71
C VAL A 259 18.83 -15.17 15.00
N MET A 260 19.94 -14.87 15.66
CA MET A 260 19.93 -14.10 16.91
C MET A 260 19.56 -12.64 16.64
N GLU A 261 20.12 -12.05 15.60
CA GLU A 261 19.85 -10.68 15.15
C GLU A 261 18.36 -10.53 14.80
N ALA A 262 17.79 -11.50 14.09
CA ALA A 262 16.37 -11.54 13.79
C ALA A 262 15.52 -11.66 15.06
N ARG A 263 15.89 -12.50 16.04
CA ARG A 263 15.17 -12.63 17.32
C ARG A 263 15.19 -11.34 18.15
N ILE A 264 16.34 -10.67 18.20
CA ILE A 264 16.49 -9.38 18.87
C ILE A 264 15.61 -8.33 18.17
N PHE A 265 15.63 -8.29 16.83
CA PHE A 265 14.74 -7.42 16.06
C PHE A 265 13.26 -7.62 16.41
N TRP A 266 12.79 -8.87 16.41
CA TRP A 266 11.39 -9.17 16.76
C TRP A 266 11.07 -8.76 18.21
N SER A 267 12.01 -8.93 19.13
CA SER A 267 11.85 -8.50 20.53
C SER A 267 11.72 -6.97 20.65
N ILE A 268 12.56 -6.21 19.93
CA ILE A 268 12.48 -4.74 19.87
C ILE A 268 11.14 -4.30 19.27
N LEU A 269 10.69 -4.97 18.21
CA LEU A 269 9.41 -4.68 17.56
C LEU A 269 8.22 -4.93 18.52
N THR A 270 8.25 -6.03 19.27
CA THR A 270 7.24 -6.32 20.30
C THR A 270 7.22 -5.24 21.39
N LEU A 271 8.39 -4.72 21.78
CA LEU A 271 8.49 -3.64 22.76
C LEU A 271 7.92 -2.33 22.21
N LEU A 272 8.20 -1.99 20.94
CA LEU A 272 7.60 -0.83 20.26
C LEU A 272 6.07 -0.91 20.22
N ILE A 273 5.52 -2.07 19.86
CA ILE A 273 4.06 -2.29 19.80
C ILE A 273 3.44 -2.22 21.20
N THR A 274 4.03 -2.90 22.17
CA THR A 274 3.55 -2.92 23.57
C THR A 274 3.57 -1.53 24.18
N ASN A 275 4.64 -0.76 23.97
CA ASN A 275 4.74 0.63 24.40
C ASN A 275 3.63 1.49 23.79
N SER A 276 3.37 1.34 22.49
CA SER A 276 2.31 2.06 21.78
C SER A 276 0.91 1.74 22.32
N ILE A 277 0.62 0.45 22.58
CA ILE A 277 -0.66 0.01 23.15
C ILE A 277 -0.79 0.54 24.59
N GLY A 278 0.26 0.39 25.41
CA GLY A 278 0.29 0.87 26.79
C GLY A 278 0.05 2.38 26.89
N GLN A 279 0.70 3.17 26.02
CA GLN A 279 0.46 4.61 25.95
C GLN A 279 -0.99 4.93 25.58
N THR A 280 -1.56 4.21 24.61
CA THR A 280 -2.96 4.41 24.20
C THR A 280 -3.92 4.11 25.35
N LEU A 281 -3.74 3.00 26.06
CA LEU A 281 -4.57 2.60 27.20
C LEU A 281 -4.45 3.61 28.36
N TYR A 282 -3.25 4.10 28.64
CA TYR A 282 -3.03 5.15 29.63
C TYR A 282 -3.78 6.44 29.26
N GLU A 283 -3.66 6.90 28.02
CA GLU A 283 -4.35 8.09 27.53
C GLU A 283 -5.88 7.93 27.48
N MET A 284 -6.38 6.69 27.31
CA MET A 284 -7.82 6.39 27.45
C MET A 284 -8.29 6.58 28.90
N LYS A 285 -7.48 6.19 29.90
CA LYS A 285 -7.83 6.32 31.32
C LYS A 285 -7.78 7.75 31.82
N VAL A 286 -6.81 8.53 31.35
CA VAL A 286 -6.56 9.91 31.84
C VAL A 286 -7.39 10.97 31.09
N GLN A 287 -8.17 10.58 30.06
CA GLN A 287 -9.07 11.45 29.26
C GLN A 287 -8.44 12.74 28.68
N HIS A 288 -7.12 12.84 28.61
CA HIS A 288 -6.44 14.08 28.25
C HIS A 288 -6.36 14.33 26.72
N SER A 289 -6.54 13.30 25.89
CA SER A 289 -6.37 13.38 24.43
C SER A 289 -7.65 13.03 23.66
N SER A 290 -7.85 13.69 22.50
CA SER A 290 -8.93 13.36 21.58
C SER A 290 -8.77 11.94 21.04
N SER A 291 -9.88 11.23 20.82
CA SER A 291 -9.86 9.84 20.33
C SER A 291 -9.15 9.69 18.97
N LEU A 292 -9.26 10.69 18.08
CA LEU A 292 -8.54 10.73 16.81
C LEU A 292 -7.04 10.92 16.98
N ARG A 293 -6.59 11.66 18.00
CA ARG A 293 -5.17 11.79 18.32
C ARG A 293 -4.60 10.45 18.77
N ARG A 294 -5.32 9.72 19.64
CA ARG A 294 -4.94 8.37 20.07
C ARG A 294 -4.82 7.41 18.89
N LEU A 295 -5.83 7.37 18.01
CA LEU A 295 -5.80 6.53 16.81
C LEU A 295 -4.63 6.89 15.88
N GLY A 296 -4.36 8.19 15.70
CA GLY A 296 -3.25 8.68 14.86
C GLY A 296 -1.88 8.26 15.37
N CYS A 297 -1.61 8.46 16.66
CA CYS A 297 -0.34 8.07 17.29
C CYS A 297 -0.07 6.57 17.14
N LEU A 298 -1.10 5.76 17.39
CA LEU A 298 -1.03 4.31 17.31
C LEU A 298 -0.84 3.80 15.88
N LEU A 299 -1.56 4.37 14.90
CA LEU A 299 -1.37 4.03 13.50
C LEU A 299 0.02 4.42 12.99
N ARG A 300 0.57 5.55 13.45
CA ARG A 300 1.96 5.92 13.14
C ARG A 300 2.93 4.86 13.64
N LYS A 301 2.76 4.35 14.86
CA LYS A 301 3.60 3.27 15.41
C LYS A 301 3.48 2.00 14.61
N LEU A 302 2.27 1.62 14.20
CA LEU A 302 2.05 0.49 13.29
C LEU A 302 2.75 0.72 11.93
N THR A 303 2.71 1.94 11.39
CA THR A 303 3.40 2.29 10.15
C THR A 303 4.92 2.21 10.29
N CYS A 304 5.49 2.64 11.43
CA CYS A 304 6.92 2.51 11.72
C CYS A 304 7.32 1.03 11.83
N CYS A 305 6.52 0.22 12.53
CA CYS A 305 6.73 -1.21 12.62
C CYS A 305 6.68 -1.87 11.24
N TRP A 306 5.73 -1.47 10.39
CA TRP A 306 5.62 -1.95 9.01
C TRP A 306 6.88 -1.61 8.19
N LEU A 307 7.38 -0.38 8.27
CA LEU A 307 8.62 0.04 7.60
C LEU A 307 9.83 -0.80 8.05
N LEU A 308 9.97 -1.05 9.36
CA LEU A 308 11.05 -1.86 9.91
C LEU A 308 10.95 -3.34 9.48
N ILE A 309 9.73 -3.91 9.49
CA ILE A 309 9.51 -5.27 8.98
C ILE A 309 9.89 -5.36 7.49
N CYS A 310 9.45 -4.38 6.68
CA CYS A 310 9.80 -4.36 5.26
C CYS A 310 11.32 -4.23 5.06
N ALA A 311 12.01 -3.40 5.85
CA ALA A 311 13.46 -3.24 5.77
C ALA A 311 14.21 -4.54 6.11
N LEU A 312 13.70 -5.36 7.04
CA LEU A 312 14.25 -6.67 7.34
C LEU A 312 14.06 -7.66 6.17
N LEU A 313 12.84 -7.71 5.61
CA LEU A 313 12.47 -8.70 4.60
C LEU A 313 13.01 -8.39 3.20
N HIS A 314 13.05 -7.11 2.81
CA HIS A 314 13.53 -6.68 1.50
C HIS A 314 15.01 -7.01 1.30
N ARG A 315 15.39 -7.29 0.05
CA ARG A 315 16.80 -7.35 -0.35
C ARG A 315 17.51 -6.03 -0.02
N PRO A 316 18.81 -6.03 0.31
CA PRO A 316 19.48 -4.82 0.81
C PRO A 316 19.40 -3.61 -0.13
N HIS A 317 19.48 -3.81 -1.46
CA HIS A 317 19.32 -2.74 -2.45
C HIS A 317 17.89 -2.18 -2.52
N ASN A 318 16.86 -2.94 -2.11
CA ASN A 318 15.46 -2.51 -2.17
C ASN A 318 15.00 -1.68 -0.97
N VAL A 319 15.76 -1.65 0.13
CA VAL A 319 15.38 -0.89 1.33
C VAL A 319 15.25 0.61 1.06
N ILE A 320 15.99 1.16 0.10
CA ILE A 320 15.89 2.57 -0.31
C ILE A 320 14.53 2.92 -0.96
N LEU A 321 13.78 1.94 -1.44
CA LEU A 321 12.46 2.14 -2.03
C LEU A 321 11.40 2.51 -0.98
N LEU A 322 11.59 2.11 0.28
CA LEU A 322 10.69 2.44 1.38
C LEU A 322 10.61 3.96 1.64
N PRO A 323 11.71 4.68 1.90
CA PRO A 323 11.67 6.13 2.06
C PRO A 323 11.25 6.84 0.76
N ALA A 324 11.58 6.30 -0.42
CA ALA A 324 11.09 6.84 -1.69
C ALA A 324 9.55 6.79 -1.78
N GLN A 325 8.92 5.70 -1.33
CA GLN A 325 7.47 5.59 -1.24
C GLN A 325 6.86 6.58 -0.24
N VAL A 326 7.49 6.75 0.93
CA VAL A 326 7.07 7.75 1.92
C VAL A 326 7.14 9.16 1.32
N PHE A 327 8.19 9.48 0.56
CA PHE A 327 8.34 10.75 -0.15
C PHE A 327 7.25 10.96 -1.22
N MET A 328 6.93 9.95 -2.03
CA MET A 328 5.85 10.01 -3.02
C MET A 328 4.49 10.29 -2.36
N SER A 329 4.17 9.57 -1.27
CA SER A 329 2.96 9.81 -0.48
C SER A 329 2.92 11.21 0.13
N HIS A 330 4.07 11.72 0.63
CA HIS A 330 4.17 13.07 1.15
C HIS A 330 3.88 14.15 0.09
N CYS A 331 4.41 13.99 -1.13
CA CYS A 331 4.16 14.91 -2.25
C CYS A 331 2.68 14.96 -2.63
N VAL A 332 2.04 13.80 -2.78
CA VAL A 332 0.59 13.71 -3.08
C VAL A 332 -0.22 14.29 -1.92
N GLY A 333 0.13 13.99 -0.67
CA GLY A 333 -0.56 14.48 0.51
C GLY A 333 -0.43 16.00 0.73
N THR A 334 0.67 16.62 0.29
CA THR A 334 0.86 18.08 0.35
C THR A 334 0.11 18.80 -0.77
N ALA A 335 0.09 18.25 -2.00
CA ALA A 335 -0.78 18.77 -3.06
C ALA A 335 -2.26 18.69 -2.66
N TYR A 336 -2.68 17.58 -2.06
CA TYR A 336 -4.04 17.44 -1.55
C TYR A 336 -4.39 18.50 -0.51
N ALA A 337 -3.49 18.76 0.45
CA ALA A 337 -3.71 19.79 1.46
C ALA A 337 -3.80 21.20 0.84
N SER A 338 -3.06 21.48 -0.23
CA SER A 338 -3.13 22.75 -0.97
C SER A 338 -4.50 22.95 -1.65
N HIS A 339 -5.02 21.91 -2.31
CA HIS A 339 -6.30 21.97 -3.02
C HIS A 339 -7.55 21.79 -2.13
N ARG A 340 -7.41 21.27 -0.91
CA ARG A 340 -8.53 21.03 0.03
C ARG A 340 -9.29 22.32 0.41
N CYS A 341 -8.66 23.49 0.26
CA CYS A 341 -9.31 24.77 0.48
C CYS A 341 -10.48 25.04 -0.51
N LEU A 342 -10.57 24.28 -1.61
CA LEU A 342 -11.62 24.43 -2.64
C LEU A 342 -12.60 23.25 -2.74
N THR A 343 -12.24 22.02 -2.32
CA THR A 343 -13.12 20.83 -2.45
C THR A 343 -12.90 19.81 -1.32
N THR A 344 -13.98 19.21 -0.80
CA THR A 344 -13.96 18.17 0.24
C THR A 344 -13.66 16.75 -0.28
N ASN A 345 -13.42 16.60 -1.58
CA ASN A 345 -13.38 15.30 -2.26
C ASN A 345 -12.08 14.54 -1.95
N THR A 346 -12.19 13.34 -1.35
CA THR A 346 -11.05 12.48 -1.01
C THR A 346 -10.70 11.44 -2.07
N TRP A 347 -11.61 11.15 -3.02
CA TRP A 347 -11.48 10.01 -3.94
C TRP A 347 -10.15 9.98 -4.72
N TRP A 348 -9.69 11.12 -5.24
CA TRP A 348 -8.48 11.19 -6.06
C TRP A 348 -7.21 10.93 -5.23
N LEU A 349 -7.23 11.33 -3.95
CA LEU A 349 -6.15 11.03 -3.01
C LEU A 349 -6.05 9.52 -2.80
N VAL A 350 -7.21 8.84 -2.70
CA VAL A 350 -7.29 7.38 -2.56
C VAL A 350 -6.72 6.69 -3.81
N VAL A 351 -7.20 7.06 -5.00
CA VAL A 351 -6.72 6.46 -6.26
C VAL A 351 -5.22 6.67 -6.43
N ALA A 352 -4.71 7.88 -6.15
CA ALA A 352 -3.28 8.19 -6.25
C ALA A 352 -2.42 7.33 -5.30
N HIS A 353 -2.88 7.06 -4.07
CA HIS A 353 -2.16 6.17 -3.15
C HIS A 353 -2.22 4.70 -3.60
N VAL A 354 -3.36 4.24 -4.14
CA VAL A 354 -3.44 2.90 -4.73
C VAL A 354 -2.42 2.77 -5.88
N TRP A 355 -2.33 3.78 -6.76
CA TRP A 355 -1.35 3.81 -7.84
C TRP A 355 0.09 3.83 -7.32
N ILE A 356 0.42 4.63 -6.30
CA ILE A 356 1.75 4.62 -5.67
C ILE A 356 2.10 3.21 -5.18
N GLY A 357 1.17 2.53 -4.50
CA GLY A 357 1.37 1.18 -4.01
C GLY A 357 1.70 0.19 -5.12
N THR A 358 0.95 0.26 -6.23
CA THR A 358 1.18 -0.61 -7.40
C THR A 358 2.48 -0.28 -8.14
N VAL A 359 2.82 1.01 -8.29
CA VAL A 359 4.04 1.43 -8.98
C VAL A 359 5.28 1.02 -8.19
N VAL A 360 5.27 1.20 -6.87
CA VAL A 360 6.40 0.79 -6.01
C VAL A 360 6.51 -0.73 -5.92
N TYR A 361 5.39 -1.46 -5.98
CA TYR A 361 5.40 -2.91 -6.10
C TYR A 361 6.25 -3.38 -7.30
N PHE A 362 6.10 -2.73 -8.47
CA PHE A 362 6.93 -3.03 -9.64
C PHE A 362 8.37 -2.48 -9.51
N TYR A 363 8.59 -1.34 -8.84
CA TYR A 363 9.95 -0.86 -8.56
C TYR A 363 10.76 -1.79 -7.68
N GLN A 364 10.11 -2.63 -6.85
CA GLN A 364 10.79 -3.65 -6.05
C GLN A 364 11.28 -4.85 -6.88
N GLY A 365 10.99 -4.91 -8.18
CA GLY A 365 11.34 -6.04 -9.05
C GLY A 365 10.27 -7.14 -9.10
N ASN A 366 9.12 -6.94 -8.44
CA ASN A 366 8.02 -7.89 -8.55
C ASN A 366 7.37 -7.82 -9.94
N SER A 367 6.82 -8.93 -10.41
CA SER A 367 6.06 -9.00 -11.66
C SER A 367 4.82 -9.90 -11.48
N ASN A 368 4.05 -10.06 -12.55
CA ASN A 368 2.94 -11.02 -12.56
C ASN A 368 3.39 -12.49 -12.72
N SER A 369 4.69 -12.75 -12.84
CA SER A 369 5.27 -14.10 -12.85
C SER A 369 5.54 -14.61 -11.44
N LEU A 370 5.24 -15.89 -11.19
CA LEU A 370 5.55 -16.56 -9.93
C LEU A 370 7.05 -16.69 -9.67
N ALA A 371 7.88 -16.64 -10.72
CA ALA A 371 9.33 -16.70 -10.59
C ALA A 371 9.93 -15.48 -9.87
N THR A 372 9.20 -14.36 -9.82
CA THR A 372 9.67 -13.14 -9.15
C THR A 372 9.40 -13.09 -7.65
N ILE A 373 8.69 -14.09 -7.09
CA ILE A 373 8.45 -14.16 -5.65
C ILE A 373 9.76 -14.46 -4.92
N ASP A 374 10.19 -13.56 -4.04
CA ASP A 374 11.42 -13.72 -3.28
C ASP A 374 11.26 -14.71 -2.11
N ILE A 375 11.42 -16.00 -2.41
CA ILE A 375 11.27 -17.11 -1.46
C ILE A 375 12.22 -16.94 -0.24
N ALA A 376 13.39 -16.34 -0.46
CA ALA A 376 14.40 -16.10 0.59
C ALA A 376 13.86 -15.27 1.76
N SER A 377 12.96 -14.31 1.49
CA SER A 377 12.33 -13.48 2.52
C SER A 377 11.49 -14.31 3.52
N GLY A 378 10.97 -15.47 3.09
CA GLY A 378 10.19 -16.38 3.93
C GLY A 378 11.00 -17.10 5.01
N TYR A 379 12.34 -17.19 4.83
CA TYR A 379 13.24 -17.90 5.73
C TYR A 379 14.01 -16.98 6.68
N VAL A 380 13.70 -15.69 6.68
CA VAL A 380 14.36 -14.71 7.54
C VAL A 380 14.20 -15.08 9.02
N GLY A 381 15.33 -15.37 9.69
CA GLY A 381 15.37 -15.75 11.09
C GLY A 381 14.82 -17.15 11.42
N GLN A 382 14.63 -18.01 10.41
CA GLN A 382 14.12 -19.38 10.59
C GLN A 382 15.25 -20.42 10.64
N ILE A 383 15.10 -21.42 11.52
CA ILE A 383 16.03 -22.57 11.59
C ILE A 383 15.50 -23.76 10.76
N GLY A 384 14.17 -23.90 10.68
CA GLY A 384 13.49 -24.97 9.96
C GLY A 384 12.28 -24.46 9.19
N TYR A 385 11.78 -25.26 8.25
CA TYR A 385 10.63 -24.91 7.43
C TYR A 385 9.33 -24.99 8.25
N ASN A 386 8.64 -23.85 8.36
CA ASN A 386 7.26 -23.80 8.83
C ASN A 386 6.41 -23.12 7.75
N PRO A 387 5.48 -23.84 7.10
CA PRO A 387 4.73 -23.31 5.96
C PRO A 387 3.92 -22.06 6.30
N MET A 388 3.39 -21.96 7.53
CA MET A 388 2.57 -20.82 7.95
C MET A 388 3.43 -19.56 8.12
N VAL A 389 4.60 -19.69 8.72
CA VAL A 389 5.51 -18.55 8.94
C VAL A 389 6.10 -18.08 7.62
N VAL A 390 6.61 -19.03 6.82
CA VAL A 390 7.16 -18.75 5.49
C VAL A 390 6.10 -18.06 4.63
N GLY A 391 4.89 -18.62 4.53
CA GLY A 391 3.80 -18.03 3.76
C GLY A 391 3.44 -16.62 4.21
N THR A 392 3.40 -16.37 5.52
CA THR A 392 3.10 -15.04 6.08
C THR A 392 4.18 -14.02 5.70
N LEU A 393 5.46 -14.37 5.86
CA LEU A 393 6.57 -13.48 5.53
C LEU A 393 6.65 -13.20 4.02
N LEU A 394 6.36 -14.18 3.17
CA LEU A 394 6.27 -13.99 1.73
C LEU A 394 5.15 -13.01 1.36
N ILE A 395 3.95 -13.16 1.95
CA ILE A 395 2.83 -12.22 1.73
C ILE A 395 3.20 -10.81 2.17
N ILE A 396 3.83 -10.65 3.33
CA ILE A 396 4.27 -9.34 3.84
C ILE A 396 5.31 -8.72 2.90
N ASN A 397 6.29 -9.50 2.43
CA ASN A 397 7.31 -9.03 1.51
C ASN A 397 6.71 -8.58 0.16
N THR A 398 5.93 -9.45 -0.47
CA THR A 398 5.31 -9.22 -1.79
C THR A 398 4.33 -8.05 -1.78
N TYR A 399 3.48 -7.92 -0.76
CA TYR A 399 2.49 -6.84 -0.67
C TYR A 399 2.90 -5.68 0.25
N SER A 400 4.21 -5.55 0.50
CA SER A 400 4.80 -4.50 1.34
C SER A 400 4.40 -3.08 0.91
N ALA A 401 4.51 -2.79 -0.39
CA ALA A 401 4.24 -1.47 -0.96
C ALA A 401 2.74 -1.09 -0.95
N PRO A 402 1.79 -1.91 -1.43
CA PRO A 402 0.37 -1.59 -1.36
C PRO A 402 -0.12 -1.32 0.07
N ILE A 403 0.31 -2.14 1.04
CA ILE A 403 -0.07 -1.98 2.45
C ILE A 403 0.55 -0.71 3.03
N LEU A 404 1.82 -0.43 2.76
CA LEU A 404 2.46 0.81 3.21
C LEU A 404 1.72 2.05 2.67
N SER A 405 1.29 2.01 1.40
CA SER A 405 0.53 3.11 0.80
C SER A 405 -0.82 3.34 1.49
N TYR A 406 -1.52 2.25 1.83
CA TYR A 406 -2.75 2.28 2.61
C TYR A 406 -2.55 2.91 4.00
N LEU A 407 -1.51 2.48 4.74
CA LEU A 407 -1.21 2.99 6.08
C LEU A 407 -0.85 4.49 6.05
N LEU A 408 -0.04 4.91 5.08
CA LEU A 408 0.34 6.32 4.90
C LEU A 408 -0.89 7.19 4.57
N LEU A 409 -1.77 6.75 3.67
CA LEU A 409 -3.02 7.44 3.37
C LEU A 409 -3.90 7.60 4.60
N LEU A 410 -4.11 6.52 5.36
CA LEU A 410 -4.94 6.57 6.55
C LEU A 410 -4.36 7.51 7.63
N SER A 411 -3.03 7.48 7.82
CA SER A 411 -2.36 8.39 8.75
C SER A 411 -2.60 9.86 8.39
N LYS A 412 -2.57 10.18 7.09
CA LYS A 412 -2.84 11.53 6.58
C LYS A 412 -4.28 11.95 6.82
N LEU A 413 -5.25 11.05 6.57
CA LEU A 413 -6.68 11.33 6.78
C LEU A 413 -6.99 11.56 8.27
N ILE A 414 -6.39 10.77 9.17
CA ILE A 414 -6.56 10.97 10.61
C ILE A 414 -6.00 12.33 11.02
N PHE A 415 -4.74 12.63 10.66
CA PHE A 415 -4.10 13.90 11.01
C PHE A 415 -4.90 15.12 10.56
N GLN A 416 -5.47 15.07 9.35
CA GLN A 416 -6.30 16.16 8.84
C GLN A 416 -7.62 16.32 9.61
N ASN A 417 -8.27 15.21 9.94
CA ASN A 417 -9.58 15.25 10.60
C ASN A 417 -9.49 15.46 12.12
N GLN A 418 -8.31 15.41 12.73
CA GLN A 418 -8.11 15.80 14.13
C GLN A 418 -8.63 17.22 14.43
N LYS A 419 -8.58 18.14 13.45
CA LYS A 419 -9.11 19.51 13.57
C LYS A 419 -10.58 19.65 13.21
N GLU A 420 -11.10 18.76 12.34
CA GLU A 420 -12.46 18.89 11.77
C GLU A 420 -13.53 18.10 12.54
N GLY A 421 -13.14 17.14 13.37
CA GLY A 421 -14.04 16.38 14.23
C GLY A 421 -14.25 14.92 13.81
N ILE A 422 -14.78 14.13 14.75
CA ILE A 422 -14.95 12.68 14.64
C ILE A 422 -15.99 12.30 13.58
N ASP A 423 -17.03 13.12 13.39
CA ASP A 423 -18.10 12.79 12.45
C ASP A 423 -17.63 12.83 10.99
N ARG A 424 -16.92 13.89 10.61
CA ARG A 424 -16.28 13.97 9.30
C ARG A 424 -15.23 12.89 9.09
N PHE A 425 -14.49 12.53 10.14
CA PHE A 425 -13.55 11.41 10.07
C PHE A 425 -14.28 10.12 9.64
N TRP A 426 -15.38 9.74 10.30
CA TRP A 426 -16.11 8.52 9.95
C TRP A 426 -16.67 8.56 8.53
N GLU A 427 -17.24 9.68 8.09
CA GLU A 427 -17.73 9.84 6.72
C GLU A 427 -16.62 9.64 5.68
N GLN A 428 -15.48 10.31 5.87
CA GLN A 428 -14.32 10.17 4.98
C GLN A 428 -13.71 8.77 5.05
N PHE A 429 -13.62 8.18 6.24
CA PHE A 429 -13.08 6.85 6.47
C PHE A 429 -13.93 5.77 5.78
N HIS A 430 -15.26 5.86 5.83
CA HIS A 430 -16.13 4.96 5.09
C HIS A 430 -16.00 5.17 3.58
N SER A 431 -16.09 6.41 3.10
CA SER A 431 -15.94 6.72 1.67
C SER A 431 -14.60 6.22 1.10
N PHE A 432 -13.52 6.36 1.87
CA PHE A 432 -12.19 5.82 1.59
C PHE A 432 -12.20 4.30 1.43
N HIS A 433 -12.75 3.55 2.39
CA HIS A 433 -12.80 2.09 2.33
C HIS A 433 -13.64 1.59 1.15
N HIS A 434 -14.77 2.24 0.87
CA HIS A 434 -15.60 1.94 -0.30
C HIS A 434 -14.84 2.18 -1.61
N CYS A 435 -14.09 3.28 -1.71
CA CYS A 435 -13.30 3.58 -2.91
C CYS A 435 -12.20 2.52 -3.14
N ILE A 436 -11.46 2.11 -2.11
CA ILE A 436 -10.46 1.03 -2.23
C ILE A 436 -11.12 -0.30 -2.61
N ALA A 437 -12.23 -0.66 -1.95
CA ALA A 437 -12.96 -1.88 -2.26
C ALA A 437 -13.40 -1.91 -3.74
N LEU A 438 -13.90 -0.79 -4.27
CA LEU A 438 -14.26 -0.67 -5.69
C LEU A 438 -13.05 -0.80 -6.62
N LEU A 439 -11.95 -0.10 -6.31
CA LEU A 439 -10.71 -0.15 -7.11
C LEU A 439 -10.06 -1.53 -7.16
N ARG A 440 -10.37 -2.41 -6.19
CA ARG A 440 -9.89 -3.80 -6.17
C ARG A 440 -10.91 -4.77 -6.77
N LEU A 441 -12.19 -4.64 -6.43
CA LEU A 441 -13.23 -5.54 -6.91
C LEU A 441 -13.47 -5.41 -8.42
N LEU A 442 -13.44 -4.20 -8.97
CA LEU A 442 -13.73 -3.96 -10.39
C LEU A 442 -12.71 -4.65 -11.32
N PRO A 443 -11.38 -4.46 -11.17
CA PRO A 443 -10.40 -5.18 -11.97
C PRO A 443 -10.50 -6.70 -11.81
N VAL A 444 -10.66 -7.20 -10.58
CA VAL A 444 -10.78 -8.65 -10.33
C VAL A 444 -12.01 -9.25 -11.02
N ALA A 445 -13.17 -8.58 -10.91
CA ALA A 445 -14.42 -9.06 -11.51
C ALA A 445 -14.32 -9.09 -13.04
N VAL A 446 -13.85 -8.01 -13.66
CA VAL A 446 -13.63 -7.96 -15.11
C VAL A 446 -12.61 -9.02 -15.53
N TYR A 447 -11.51 -9.14 -14.79
CA TYR A 447 -10.45 -10.08 -15.12
C TYR A 447 -10.89 -11.53 -15.04
N VAL A 448 -11.70 -11.91 -14.04
CA VAL A 448 -12.28 -13.25 -13.97
C VAL A 448 -13.15 -13.56 -15.19
N VAL A 449 -13.98 -12.60 -15.61
CA VAL A 449 -14.80 -12.76 -16.82
C VAL A 449 -13.91 -12.96 -18.04
N LEU A 450 -12.85 -12.14 -18.20
CA LEU A 450 -11.88 -12.26 -19.29
C LEU A 450 -11.16 -13.61 -19.29
N VAL A 451 -10.63 -14.06 -18.15
CA VAL A 451 -9.93 -15.36 -18.03
C VAL A 451 -10.87 -16.53 -18.34
N THR A 452 -12.15 -16.41 -18.00
CA THR A 452 -13.16 -17.42 -18.34
C THR A 452 -13.37 -17.50 -19.86
N PHE A 453 -13.47 -16.36 -20.54
CA PHE A 453 -13.57 -16.32 -22.01
C PHE A 453 -12.27 -16.79 -22.69
N LEU A 454 -11.12 -16.44 -22.12
CA LEU A 454 -9.79 -16.78 -22.63
C LEU A 454 -9.28 -18.14 -22.10
N ARG A 455 -10.15 -19.01 -21.58
CA ARG A 455 -9.77 -20.29 -20.97
C ARG A 455 -8.96 -21.19 -21.90
N TYR A 456 -9.24 -21.16 -23.20
CA TYR A 456 -8.53 -21.97 -24.21
C TYR A 456 -7.38 -21.20 -24.89
N HIS A 457 -7.05 -20.00 -24.40
CA HIS A 457 -5.95 -19.22 -24.92
C HIS A 457 -4.60 -19.88 -24.58
N LEU A 458 -3.64 -19.84 -25.50
CA LEU A 458 -2.34 -20.50 -25.37
C LEU A 458 -1.60 -20.15 -24.06
N PHE A 459 -1.71 -18.90 -23.62
CA PHE A 459 -1.04 -18.37 -22.43
C PHE A 459 -1.88 -18.42 -21.14
N VAL A 460 -2.97 -19.19 -21.09
CA VAL A 460 -3.86 -19.25 -19.92
C VAL A 460 -3.11 -19.64 -18.63
N TRP A 461 -2.13 -20.54 -18.74
CA TRP A 461 -1.38 -21.07 -17.61
C TRP A 461 -0.14 -20.28 -17.24
N THR A 462 0.53 -19.68 -18.23
CA THR A 462 1.80 -18.99 -18.03
C THR A 462 1.62 -17.52 -17.67
N VAL A 463 0.54 -16.89 -18.14
CA VAL A 463 0.31 -15.45 -17.96
C VAL A 463 -0.99 -15.19 -17.19
N PHE A 464 -2.11 -15.72 -17.67
CA PHE A 464 -3.41 -15.32 -17.13
C PHE A 464 -3.68 -15.85 -15.71
N SER A 465 -3.37 -17.12 -15.46
CA SER A 465 -3.59 -17.76 -14.16
C SER A 465 -2.68 -17.21 -13.05
N PRO A 466 -1.35 -17.03 -13.25
CA PRO A 466 -0.49 -16.35 -12.29
C PRO A 466 -0.99 -14.96 -11.93
N LYS A 467 -1.37 -14.15 -12.93
CA LYS A 467 -1.94 -12.82 -12.70
C LYS A 467 -3.23 -12.88 -11.88
N LEU A 468 -4.10 -13.85 -12.14
CA LEU A 468 -5.35 -14.02 -11.37
C LEU A 468 -5.03 -14.31 -9.90
N LEU A 469 -4.05 -15.18 -9.64
CA LEU A 469 -3.61 -15.49 -8.28
C LEU A 469 -3.10 -14.24 -7.56
N TYR A 470 -2.27 -13.43 -8.22
CA TYR A 470 -1.79 -12.15 -7.67
C TYR A 470 -2.93 -11.18 -7.37
N GLU A 471 -3.88 -11.00 -8.28
CA GLU A 471 -5.00 -10.07 -8.10
C GLU A 471 -5.96 -10.51 -6.97
N VAL A 472 -6.23 -11.80 -6.86
CA VAL A 472 -7.01 -12.39 -5.78
C VAL A 472 -6.31 -12.19 -4.45
N THR A 473 -5.03 -12.60 -4.36
CA THR A 473 -4.27 -12.55 -3.12
C THR A 473 -4.08 -11.10 -2.65
N HIS A 474 -3.77 -10.19 -3.57
CA HIS A 474 -3.69 -8.76 -3.28
C HIS A 474 -5.00 -8.24 -2.68
N THR A 475 -6.14 -8.63 -3.25
CA THR A 475 -7.43 -8.16 -2.73
C THR A 475 -7.78 -8.79 -1.39
N LEU A 476 -7.48 -10.07 -1.18
CA LEU A 476 -7.65 -10.72 0.13
C LEU A 476 -6.81 -10.01 1.21
N VAL A 477 -5.55 -9.70 0.91
CA VAL A 477 -4.63 -9.03 1.83
C VAL A 477 -5.13 -7.62 2.16
N VAL A 478 -5.51 -6.82 1.16
CA VAL A 478 -6.01 -5.46 1.37
C VAL A 478 -7.34 -5.48 2.15
N SER A 479 -8.27 -6.37 1.80
CA SER A 479 -9.54 -6.54 2.54
C SER A 479 -9.32 -7.05 3.97
N PHE A 480 -8.31 -7.89 4.22
CA PHE A 480 -7.98 -8.32 5.58
C PHE A 480 -7.42 -7.16 6.42
N VAL A 481 -6.46 -6.39 5.88
CA VAL A 481 -5.87 -5.23 6.57
C VAL A 481 -6.92 -4.16 6.85
N MET A 482 -7.75 -3.84 5.87
CA MET A 482 -8.85 -2.90 6.05
C MET A 482 -9.81 -3.38 7.16
N LEU A 483 -10.08 -4.69 7.29
CA LEU A 483 -11.01 -5.23 8.30
C LEU A 483 -10.43 -5.04 9.70
N LEU A 484 -9.15 -5.41 9.88
CA LEU A 484 -8.44 -5.21 11.13
C LEU A 484 -8.44 -3.74 11.55
N ILE A 485 -8.16 -2.83 10.61
CA ILE A 485 -8.14 -1.38 10.88
C ILE A 485 -9.53 -0.84 11.20
N ASN A 486 -10.59 -1.37 10.59
CA ASN A 486 -11.96 -1.00 10.93
C ASN A 486 -12.32 -1.42 12.37
N ILE A 487 -12.04 -2.67 12.74
CA ILE A 487 -12.27 -3.17 14.11
C ILE A 487 -11.49 -2.30 15.11
N PHE A 488 -10.23 -2.01 14.78
CA PHE A 488 -9.35 -1.21 15.60
C PHE A 488 -9.79 0.24 15.75
N ALA A 489 -10.16 0.90 14.65
CA ALA A 489 -10.64 2.28 14.66
C ALA A 489 -11.91 2.40 15.52
N VAL A 490 -12.84 1.45 15.42
CA VAL A 490 -14.05 1.41 16.25
C VAL A 490 -13.73 1.20 17.73
N ALA A 491 -12.75 0.36 18.04
CA ALA A 491 -12.34 0.12 19.43
C ALA A 491 -11.72 1.37 20.09
N VAL A 492 -10.90 2.13 19.36
CA VAL A 492 -10.18 3.32 19.88
C VAL A 492 -11.06 4.58 19.85
N VAL A 493 -11.85 4.74 18.79
CA VAL A 493 -12.74 5.89 18.58
C VAL A 493 -14.13 5.53 19.08
N ARG A 494 -14.27 5.41 20.41
CA ARG A 494 -15.60 5.44 21.05
C ARG A 494 -16.07 6.88 21.14
N ASN A 495 -17.33 7.12 20.75
CA ASN A 495 -18.00 8.37 21.06
C ASN A 495 -18.07 8.48 22.59
N VAL A 496 -17.33 9.44 23.15
CA VAL A 496 -17.55 9.88 24.52
C VAL A 496 -18.84 10.70 24.50
N GLN A 497 -19.97 10.01 24.45
CA GLN A 497 -21.26 10.53 24.85
C GLN A 497 -21.72 9.63 25.99
N THR A 498 -21.12 9.83 27.15
CA THR A 498 -21.77 9.61 28.44
C THR A 498 -22.43 10.92 28.84
#